data_AF-A0A7C3BDV8-F1
#
_entry.id   AF-A0A7C3BDV8-F1
#
_cell.length_a   1.000
_cell.length_b   1.000
_cell.length_c   1.000
_cell.angle_alpha   90.00
_cell.angle_beta   90.00
_cell.angle_gamma   90.00
#
_symmetry.space_group_name_H-M   'P 1'
#
loop_
_entity.id
_entity.type
_entity.pdbx_description
1 polymer ?
#
loop_
_entity_poly.entity_id
_entity_poly.type
_entity_poly.pdbx_seq_one_letter_code
_entity_poly.pdbx_strand_id
1 'polypeptide(L)'
;MDDVNGQESKQTSASGKEPNILRAAIGFAIYAMLTPALLFVSANTVNWPMAWLLTGLALLSIFGSRIVVALRFPDLIRERAGYRDAEDAMPMDKLLVPIVGLFGPMMINIVAGLDHRFGWSPAIPAVGQGIAVAVIVLGYGISVWAMAVNRYFSAVVRVQRERGQVVVTGGPYRWVRHPSYAGGLAAGLAIPFMLEALWALVPTLILMTTLIWRTAMEDRVLMEQLEGYADYAGRTRYRLIPGIW
;
A
#
# COMPACT_ATOMS: atom_id res chain seq x y z
N MET A 1 -25.81 35.76 50.07
CA MET A 1 -25.51 35.80 48.63
C MET A 1 -24.12 36.39 48.50
N ASP A 2 -23.12 35.57 48.22
CA ASP A 2 -22.38 35.67 46.96
C ASP A 2 -21.35 34.55 46.87
N ASP A 3 -21.36 33.97 45.68
CA ASP A 3 -20.79 32.71 45.26
C ASP A 3 -19.29 32.79 44.94
N VAL A 4 -18.61 31.65 45.14
CA VAL A 4 -17.71 31.01 44.17
C VAL A 4 -16.62 31.86 43.51
N ASN A 5 -15.35 31.65 43.90
CA ASN A 5 -14.34 31.11 42.95
C ASN A 5 -12.99 30.89 43.64
N GLY A 6 -12.67 29.64 43.91
CA GLY A 6 -11.35 29.20 44.34
C GLY A 6 -11.13 27.74 43.96
N GLN A 7 -11.57 27.36 42.75
CA GLN A 7 -11.25 26.04 42.22
C GLN A 7 -9.83 26.05 41.68
N GLU A 8 -9.00 25.34 42.43
CA GLU A 8 -7.69 24.85 42.09
C GLU A 8 -7.55 24.46 40.62
N SER A 9 -6.42 24.90 40.08
CA SER A 9 -5.80 24.50 38.83
C SER A 9 -5.88 23.00 38.57
N LYS A 10 -6.88 22.56 37.79
CA LYS A 10 -6.76 21.34 36.99
C LYS A 10 -6.03 21.66 35.70
N GLN A 11 -4.70 21.75 35.78
CA GLN A 11 -3.84 21.47 34.64
C GLN A 11 -4.08 20.00 34.25
N THR A 12 -4.95 19.80 33.28
CA THR A 12 -5.04 18.55 32.52
C THR A 12 -3.79 18.47 31.66
N SER A 13 -2.74 17.87 32.22
CA SER A 13 -1.63 17.35 31.43
C SER A 13 -2.17 16.21 30.58
N ALA A 14 -2.57 16.52 29.35
CA ALA A 14 -2.71 15.52 28.32
C ALA A 14 -1.32 14.90 28.11
N SER A 15 -1.06 13.80 28.82
CA SER A 15 0.07 12.91 28.60
C SER A 15 -0.06 12.33 27.19
N GLY A 16 0.35 13.10 26.18
CA GLY A 16 0.70 12.58 24.87
C GLY A 16 1.90 11.66 25.06
N LYS A 17 1.65 10.36 25.27
CA LYS A 17 2.72 9.37 25.28
C LYS A 17 3.44 9.46 23.94
N GLU A 18 4.69 9.91 23.94
CA GLU A 18 5.51 9.86 22.74
C GLU A 18 5.45 8.43 22.17
N PRO A 19 5.10 8.26 20.89
CA PRO A 19 4.98 6.95 20.30
C PRO A 19 6.32 6.23 20.43
N ASN A 20 6.32 5.07 21.08
CA ASN A 20 7.54 4.29 21.29
C ASN A 20 8.06 3.80 19.93
N ILE A 21 9.04 4.52 19.39
CA ILE A 21 9.63 4.31 18.06
C ILE A 21 10.16 2.88 17.92
N LEU A 22 10.73 2.32 18.98
CA LEU A 22 11.22 0.95 19.02
C LEU A 22 10.09 -0.06 18.83
N ARG A 23 8.96 0.10 19.53
CA ARG A 23 7.78 -0.77 19.34
C ARG A 23 7.22 -0.69 17.93
N ALA A 24 7.14 0.52 17.36
CA ALA A 24 6.68 0.71 15.98
C ALA A 24 7.63 0.07 14.96
N ALA A 25 8.95 0.20 15.17
CA ALA A 25 9.97 -0.42 14.33
C ALA A 25 9.92 -1.95 14.40
N ILE A 26 9.77 -2.53 15.61
CA ILE A 26 9.63 -3.98 15.82
C ILE A 26 8.35 -4.49 15.15
N GLY A 27 7.20 -3.86 15.39
CA GLY A 27 5.94 -4.27 14.78
C GLY A 27 5.98 -4.24 13.25
N PHE A 28 6.65 -3.24 12.69
CA PHE A 28 6.89 -3.15 11.25
C PHE A 28 7.82 -4.26 10.73
N ALA A 29 8.92 -4.52 11.43
CA ALA A 29 9.85 -5.58 11.05
C ALA A 29 9.17 -6.96 11.06
N ILE A 30 8.35 -7.23 12.09
CA ILE A 30 7.51 -8.44 12.17
C ILE A 30 6.61 -8.52 10.94
N TYR A 31 5.87 -7.46 10.63
CA TYR A 31 4.99 -7.43 9.47
C TYR A 31 5.74 -7.67 8.15
N ALA A 32 6.91 -7.05 7.96
CA ALA A 32 7.73 -7.21 6.76
C ALA A 32 8.26 -8.64 6.59
N MET A 33 8.57 -9.34 7.70
CA MET A 33 9.07 -10.73 7.69
C MET A 33 7.94 -11.77 7.69
N LEU A 34 6.74 -11.41 8.14
CA LEU A 34 5.62 -12.33 8.26
C LEU A 34 5.17 -12.88 6.91
N THR A 35 5.16 -12.03 5.88
CA THR A 35 4.72 -12.45 4.54
C THR A 35 5.68 -13.46 3.89
N PRO A 36 7.00 -13.21 3.83
CA PRO A 36 7.98 -14.23 3.40
C PRO A 36 7.96 -15.48 4.27
N ALA A 37 7.82 -15.35 5.60
CA ALA A 37 7.75 -16.50 6.49
C ALA A 37 6.58 -17.42 6.15
N LEU A 38 5.40 -16.86 5.91
CA LEU A 38 4.22 -17.63 5.50
C LEU A 38 4.43 -18.33 4.15
N LEU A 39 5.09 -17.68 3.19
CA LEU A 39 5.41 -18.27 1.89
C LEU A 39 6.30 -19.51 2.04
N PHE A 40 7.43 -19.40 2.75
CA PHE A 40 8.37 -20.52 2.91
C PHE A 40 7.83 -21.63 3.82
N VAL A 41 7.09 -21.29 4.88
CA VAL A 41 6.47 -22.29 5.78
C VAL A 41 5.40 -23.08 5.04
N SER A 42 4.55 -22.42 4.24
CA SER A 42 3.53 -23.12 3.44
C SER A 42 4.14 -23.96 2.31
N ALA A 43 5.23 -23.46 1.69
CA ALA A 43 6.02 -24.20 0.71
C ALA A 43 6.75 -25.42 1.29
N ASN A 44 7.00 -25.43 2.60
CA ASN A 44 7.80 -26.46 3.28
C ASN A 44 9.21 -26.63 2.68
N THR A 45 9.79 -25.55 2.18
CA THR A 45 11.16 -25.51 1.64
C THR A 45 11.66 -24.08 1.62
N VAL A 46 12.97 -23.90 1.77
CA VAL A 46 13.66 -22.62 1.54
C VAL A 46 14.46 -22.61 0.23
N ASN A 47 14.55 -23.74 -0.46
CA ASN A 47 15.29 -23.89 -1.70
C ASN A 47 14.43 -23.46 -2.89
N TRP A 48 13.97 -22.21 -2.87
CA TRP A 48 13.12 -21.63 -3.89
C TRP A 48 13.66 -20.24 -4.30
N PRO A 49 14.54 -20.18 -5.32
CA PRO A 49 15.22 -18.94 -5.70
C PRO A 49 14.28 -17.79 -6.06
N MET A 50 13.16 -18.07 -6.76
CA MET A 50 12.17 -17.05 -7.11
C MET A 50 11.47 -16.48 -5.87
N ALA A 51 11.16 -17.28 -4.84
CA ALA A 51 10.60 -16.77 -3.60
C ALA A 51 11.58 -15.85 -2.84
N TRP A 52 12.88 -16.18 -2.84
CA TRP A 52 13.91 -15.29 -2.28
C TRP A 52 14.07 -14.01 -3.09
N LEU A 53 14.05 -14.09 -4.42
CA LEU A 53 14.09 -12.92 -5.28
C LEU A 53 12.88 -12.00 -5.02
N LEU A 54 11.68 -12.57 -4.95
CA LEU A 54 10.46 -11.83 -4.63
C LEU A 54 10.56 -11.16 -3.25
N THR A 55 11.06 -11.89 -2.26
CA THR A 55 11.29 -11.36 -0.90
C THR A 55 12.27 -10.19 -0.94
N GLY A 56 13.40 -10.33 -1.64
CA GLY A 56 14.38 -9.27 -1.80
C GLY A 56 13.81 -8.03 -2.50
N LEU A 57 13.05 -8.22 -3.58
CA LEU A 57 12.37 -7.14 -4.31
C LEU A 57 11.33 -6.42 -3.44
N ALA A 58 10.54 -7.18 -2.69
CA ALA A 58 9.55 -6.63 -1.77
C ALA A 58 10.20 -5.81 -0.66
N LEU A 59 11.24 -6.34 -0.02
CA LEU A 59 11.98 -5.62 1.03
C LEU A 59 12.66 -4.37 0.47
N LEU A 60 13.31 -4.46 -0.69
CA LEU A 60 13.92 -3.32 -1.36
C LEU A 60 12.88 -2.22 -1.65
N SER A 61 11.70 -2.59 -2.15
CA SER A 61 10.61 -1.65 -2.40
C SER A 61 10.09 -1.02 -1.09
N ILE A 62 9.89 -1.84 -0.05
CA ILE A 62 9.42 -1.40 1.26
C ILE A 62 10.41 -0.44 1.92
N PHE A 63 11.69 -0.78 2.00
CA PHE A 63 12.70 0.08 2.63
C PHE A 63 13.06 1.26 1.74
N GLY A 64 13.20 1.04 0.43
CA GLY A 64 13.50 2.08 -0.56
C GLY A 64 12.43 3.16 -0.59
N SER A 65 11.15 2.79 -0.62
CA SER A 65 10.04 3.77 -0.56
C SER A 65 10.09 4.62 0.72
N ARG A 66 10.42 4.02 1.88
CA ARG A 66 10.55 4.74 3.14
C ARG A 66 11.74 5.69 3.16
N ILE A 67 12.89 5.27 2.64
CA ILE A 67 14.07 6.13 2.52
C ILE A 67 13.76 7.31 1.60
N VAL A 68 13.18 7.05 0.43
CA VAL A 68 12.80 8.10 -0.53
C VAL A 68 11.83 9.09 0.11
N VAL A 69 10.80 8.60 0.80
CA VAL A 69 9.86 9.45 1.53
C VAL A 69 10.54 10.22 2.67
N ALA A 70 11.42 9.59 3.45
CA ALA A 70 12.14 10.26 4.54
C ALA A 70 12.99 11.43 4.03
N LEU A 71 13.64 11.24 2.88
CA LEU A 71 14.49 12.25 2.27
C LEU A 71 13.69 13.37 1.59
N ARG A 72 12.52 13.07 1.03
CA ARG A 72 11.69 14.03 0.28
C ARG A 72 10.70 14.78 1.18
N PHE A 73 10.00 14.05 2.04
CA PHE A 73 8.86 14.53 2.83
C PHE A 73 8.88 13.93 4.24
N PRO A 74 9.75 14.40 5.15
CA PRO A 74 9.85 13.88 6.52
C PRO A 74 8.49 13.86 7.27
N ASP A 75 7.65 14.86 7.04
CA ASP A 75 6.32 14.99 7.64
C ASP A 75 5.37 13.86 7.22
N LEU A 76 5.56 13.27 6.04
CA LEU A 76 4.72 12.17 5.53
C LEU A 76 4.88 10.89 6.36
N ILE A 77 6.06 10.67 6.96
CA ILE A 77 6.28 9.51 7.82
C ILE A 77 5.41 9.60 9.07
N ARG A 78 5.25 10.81 9.63
CA ARG A 78 4.39 11.04 10.80
C ARG A 78 2.92 10.79 10.45
N GLU A 79 2.47 11.31 9.30
CA GLU A 79 1.12 11.05 8.79
C GLU A 79 0.85 9.55 8.63
N ARG A 80 1.77 8.82 7.99
CA ARG A 80 1.61 7.37 7.79
C ARG A 80 1.76 6.54 9.06
N ALA A 81 2.34 7.09 10.13
CA ALA A 81 2.38 6.45 11.43
C ALA A 81 1.06 6.64 12.20
N GLY A 82 0.37 7.77 12.00
CA GLY A 82 -0.88 8.13 12.67
C GLY A 82 -2.17 7.67 11.98
N TYR A 83 -2.10 6.85 10.92
CA TYR A 83 -3.27 6.50 10.09
C TYR A 83 -4.44 5.86 10.85
N ARG A 84 -4.19 5.24 12.02
CA ARG A 84 -5.23 4.63 12.86
C ARG A 84 -6.12 5.65 13.56
N ASP A 85 -5.62 6.87 13.73
CA ASP A 85 -6.27 7.96 14.46
C ASP A 85 -6.78 9.05 13.50
N ALA A 86 -6.74 8.83 12.19
CA ALA A 86 -7.28 9.77 11.20
C ALA A 86 -8.81 9.84 11.32
N GLU A 87 -9.32 10.86 12.02
CA GLU A 87 -10.75 11.07 12.27
C GLU A 87 -11.56 11.22 10.96
N ASP A 88 -10.94 11.81 9.93
CA ASP A 88 -11.57 12.03 8.61
C ASP A 88 -11.41 10.86 7.62
N ALA A 89 -10.89 9.71 8.06
CA ALA A 89 -10.76 8.54 7.19
C ALA A 89 -12.13 7.94 6.86
N MET A 90 -12.32 7.52 5.61
CA MET A 90 -13.53 6.84 5.19
C MET A 90 -13.82 5.62 6.09
N PRO A 91 -15.02 5.45 6.66
CA PRO A 91 -15.28 4.38 7.64
C PRO A 91 -14.96 2.97 7.13
N MET A 92 -15.21 2.70 5.84
CA MET A 92 -14.90 1.41 5.22
C MET A 92 -13.40 1.12 5.14
N ASP A 93 -12.54 2.14 5.11
CA ASP A 93 -11.09 1.94 5.08
C ASP A 93 -10.54 1.35 6.39
N LYS A 94 -11.24 1.52 7.52
CA LYS A 94 -10.90 0.82 8.77
C LYS A 94 -10.98 -0.71 8.63
N LEU A 95 -11.84 -1.20 7.73
CA LEU A 95 -11.96 -2.62 7.40
C LEU A 95 -11.10 -3.01 6.20
N LEU A 96 -11.08 -2.19 5.14
CA LEU A 96 -10.38 -2.51 3.90
C LEU A 96 -8.86 -2.47 4.05
N VAL A 97 -8.30 -1.55 4.83
CA VAL A 97 -6.84 -1.42 4.96
C VAL A 97 -6.22 -2.68 5.59
N PRO A 98 -6.74 -3.24 6.70
CA PRO A 98 -6.26 -4.53 7.20
C PRO A 98 -6.48 -5.68 6.21
N ILE A 99 -7.61 -5.73 5.51
CA ILE A 99 -7.88 -6.79 4.52
C ILE A 99 -6.86 -6.72 3.38
N VAL A 100 -6.68 -5.54 2.79
CA VAL A 100 -5.82 -5.35 1.62
C VAL A 100 -4.34 -5.36 1.99
N GLY A 101 -3.98 -4.77 3.13
CA GLY A 101 -2.61 -4.64 3.58
C GLY A 101 -2.08 -5.89 4.27
N LEU A 102 -2.89 -6.57 5.09
CA LEU A 102 -2.43 -7.70 5.89
C LEU A 102 -2.94 -9.03 5.34
N PHE A 103 -4.26 -9.22 5.32
CA PHE A 103 -4.84 -10.53 5.01
C PHE A 103 -4.67 -10.96 3.55
N GLY A 104 -4.80 -10.03 2.61
CA GLY A 104 -4.66 -10.29 1.17
C GLY A 104 -3.29 -10.87 0.83
N PRO A 105 -2.18 -10.16 1.11
CA PRO A 105 -0.83 -10.66 0.89
C PRO A 105 -0.56 -11.99 1.61
N MET A 106 -1.06 -12.17 2.84
CA MET A 106 -0.93 -13.44 3.55
C MET A 106 -1.59 -14.60 2.79
N MET A 107 -2.84 -14.42 2.34
CA MET A 107 -3.56 -15.46 1.61
C MET A 107 -2.87 -15.79 0.29
N ILE A 108 -2.39 -14.78 -0.45
CA ILE A 108 -1.64 -14.99 -1.70
C ILE A 108 -0.37 -15.82 -1.43
N ASN A 109 0.40 -15.50 -0.39
CA ASN A 109 1.65 -16.19 -0.09
C ASN A 109 1.42 -17.61 0.46
N ILE A 110 0.38 -17.82 1.28
CA ILE A 110 0.00 -19.16 1.75
C ILE A 110 -0.42 -20.03 0.57
N VAL A 111 -1.31 -19.54 -0.29
CA VAL A 111 -1.76 -20.30 -1.46
C VAL A 111 -0.59 -20.57 -2.42
N ALA A 112 0.29 -19.58 -2.64
CA ALA A 112 1.44 -19.75 -3.50
C ALA A 112 2.42 -20.80 -2.98
N GLY A 113 2.70 -20.82 -1.67
CA GLY A 113 3.55 -21.83 -1.08
C GLY A 113 2.90 -23.22 -1.08
N LEU A 114 1.60 -23.34 -0.80
CA LEU A 114 0.90 -24.62 -0.91
C LEU A 114 0.90 -25.15 -2.35
N ASP A 115 0.66 -24.29 -3.33
CA ASP A 115 0.71 -24.63 -4.75
C ASP A 115 2.10 -25.16 -5.15
N HIS A 116 3.16 -24.46 -4.74
CA HIS A 116 4.55 -24.93 -4.93
C HIS A 116 4.82 -26.27 -4.25
N ARG A 117 4.35 -26.44 -3.00
CA ARG A 117 4.56 -27.66 -2.20
C ARG A 117 3.91 -28.89 -2.84
N PHE A 118 2.69 -28.73 -3.36
CA PHE A 118 1.91 -29.83 -3.91
C PHE A 118 2.00 -29.94 -5.44
N GLY A 119 2.64 -28.97 -6.10
CA GLY A 119 2.82 -28.95 -7.55
C GLY A 119 1.51 -28.88 -8.32
N TRP A 120 0.54 -28.08 -7.86
CA TRP A 120 -0.76 -28.00 -8.53
C TRP A 120 -0.70 -27.25 -9.86
N SER A 121 0.21 -26.27 -9.97
CA SER A 121 0.41 -25.45 -11.15
C SER A 121 1.45 -26.03 -12.11
N PRO A 122 1.29 -25.80 -13.43
CA PRO A 122 2.30 -26.15 -14.41
C PRO A 122 3.53 -25.24 -14.27
N ALA A 123 4.69 -25.76 -14.67
CA ALA A 123 5.90 -24.97 -14.80
C ALA A 123 5.71 -23.83 -15.82
N ILE A 124 6.27 -22.66 -15.52
CA ILE A 124 6.27 -21.49 -16.40
C ILE A 124 7.66 -21.40 -17.04
N PRO A 125 7.77 -21.23 -18.37
CA PRO A 125 9.07 -21.06 -19.01
C PRO A 125 9.86 -19.90 -18.38
N ALA A 126 11.18 -20.03 -18.30
CA ALA A 126 12.05 -19.01 -17.70
C ALA A 126 11.85 -17.60 -18.28
N VAL A 127 11.53 -17.50 -19.58
CA VAL A 127 11.16 -16.22 -20.22
C VAL A 127 9.91 -15.62 -19.61
N GLY A 128 8.89 -16.43 -19.33
CA GLY A 128 7.66 -16.00 -18.67
C GLY A 128 7.91 -15.51 -17.23
N GLN A 129 8.72 -16.22 -16.45
CA GLN A 129 9.14 -15.76 -15.13
C GLN A 129 9.94 -14.46 -15.22
N GLY A 130 10.83 -14.32 -16.20
CA GLY A 130 11.59 -13.10 -16.45
C GLY A 130 10.71 -11.89 -16.77
N ILE A 131 9.67 -12.08 -17.59
CA ILE A 131 8.65 -11.04 -17.86
C ILE A 131 7.91 -10.68 -16.56
N ALA A 132 7.50 -11.67 -15.76
CA ALA A 132 6.84 -11.42 -14.49
C ALA A 132 7.72 -10.61 -13.52
N VAL A 133 9.00 -10.95 -13.40
CA VAL A 133 9.98 -10.18 -12.61
C VAL A 133 10.07 -8.74 -13.11
N ALA A 134 10.19 -8.53 -14.42
CA ALA A 134 10.24 -7.19 -15.00
C ALA A 134 8.99 -6.36 -14.66
N VAL A 135 7.80 -6.97 -14.76
CA VAL A 135 6.52 -6.32 -14.40
C VAL A 135 6.48 -5.96 -12.91
N ILE A 136 6.97 -6.83 -12.02
CA ILE A 136 7.03 -6.56 -10.58
C ILE A 136 7.96 -5.39 -10.29
N VAL A 137 9.17 -5.39 -10.87
CA VAL A 137 10.15 -4.30 -10.69
C VAL A 137 9.58 -2.97 -11.18
N LEU A 138 8.96 -2.95 -12.36
CA LEU A 138 8.34 -1.75 -12.91
C LEU A 138 7.15 -1.28 -12.06
N GLY A 139 6.29 -2.20 -11.62
CA GLY A 139 5.14 -1.89 -10.77
C GLY A 139 5.54 -1.29 -9.41
N TYR A 140 6.54 -1.87 -8.76
CA TYR A 140 7.13 -1.30 -7.55
C TYR A 140 7.81 0.04 -7.81
N GLY A 141 8.55 0.17 -8.91
CA GLY A 141 9.19 1.43 -9.32
C GLY A 141 8.18 2.56 -9.52
N ILE A 142 7.07 2.31 -10.23
CA ILE A 142 5.98 3.29 -10.43
C ILE A 142 5.36 3.67 -9.09
N SER A 143 5.16 2.70 -8.19
CA SER A 143 4.58 2.94 -6.87
C SER A 143 5.47 3.83 -6.00
N VAL A 144 6.78 3.54 -5.98
CA VAL A 144 7.79 4.36 -5.28
C VAL A 144 7.88 5.75 -5.91
N TRP A 145 7.83 5.86 -7.24
CA TRP A 145 7.84 7.16 -7.94
C TRP A 145 6.62 8.00 -7.59
N ALA A 146 5.42 7.41 -7.56
CA ALA A 146 4.21 8.08 -7.14
C ALA A 146 4.33 8.63 -5.71
N MET A 147 4.85 7.82 -4.78
CA MET A 147 5.12 8.25 -3.41
C MET A 147 6.16 9.37 -3.33
N ALA A 148 7.19 9.33 -4.18
CA ALA A 148 8.28 10.29 -4.19
C ALA A 148 7.87 11.71 -4.63
N VAL A 149 6.78 11.83 -5.40
CA VAL A 149 6.28 13.12 -5.90
C VAL A 149 5.01 13.60 -5.18
N ASN A 150 4.37 12.74 -4.37
CA ASN A 150 3.11 13.06 -3.70
C ASN A 150 3.32 13.26 -2.18
N ARG A 151 3.39 14.53 -1.75
CA ARG A 151 3.48 14.92 -0.32
C ARG A 151 2.23 14.59 0.50
N TYR A 152 1.14 14.23 -0.15
CA TYR A 152 -0.15 13.88 0.47
C TYR A 152 -0.46 12.38 0.36
N PHE A 153 0.54 11.54 0.00
CA PHE A 153 0.35 10.10 -0.11
C PHE A 153 -0.09 9.47 1.23
N SER A 154 -1.35 9.07 1.31
CA SER A 154 -1.97 8.51 2.51
C SER A 154 -2.19 6.99 2.38
N ALA A 155 -2.24 6.29 3.52
CA ALA A 155 -2.63 4.89 3.57
C ALA A 155 -4.16 4.69 3.57
N VAL A 156 -4.92 5.75 3.87
CA VAL A 156 -6.38 5.79 3.93
C VAL A 156 -6.92 6.87 2.99
N VAL A 157 -8.11 6.65 2.45
CA VAL A 157 -8.85 7.61 1.61
C VAL A 157 -9.36 8.74 2.51
N ARG A 158 -8.76 9.93 2.34
CA ARG A 158 -9.20 11.18 2.97
C ARG A 158 -8.64 12.39 2.22
N VAL A 159 -9.28 13.55 2.39
CA VAL A 159 -8.72 14.85 2.00
C VAL A 159 -8.07 15.48 3.23
N GLN A 160 -6.76 15.73 3.17
CA GLN A 160 -5.93 16.28 4.24
C GLN A 160 -6.01 17.81 4.26
N ARG A 161 -7.18 18.35 4.62
CA ARG A 161 -7.44 19.80 4.67
C ARG A 161 -6.51 20.51 5.65
N GLU A 162 -6.23 19.87 6.78
CA GLU A 162 -5.31 20.35 7.81
C GLU A 162 -3.87 20.50 7.32
N ARG A 163 -3.50 19.81 6.23
CA ARG A 163 -2.19 19.92 5.56
C ARG A 163 -2.23 20.77 4.30
N GLY A 164 -3.37 21.41 4.01
CA GLY A 164 -3.58 22.18 2.78
C GLY A 164 -3.38 21.32 1.54
N GLN A 165 -4.03 20.15 1.47
CA GLN A 165 -3.89 19.24 0.33
C GLN A 165 -4.21 19.94 -0.99
N VAL A 166 -3.26 19.84 -1.94
CA VAL A 166 -3.43 20.26 -3.33
C VAL A 166 -3.31 19.07 -4.27
N VAL A 167 -3.87 19.20 -5.47
CA VAL A 167 -3.81 18.15 -6.49
C VAL A 167 -2.38 17.98 -7.00
N VAL A 168 -1.87 16.75 -6.91
CA VAL A 168 -0.56 16.38 -7.46
C VAL A 168 -0.74 15.88 -8.89
N THR A 169 -0.13 16.58 -9.85
CA THR A 169 -0.25 16.30 -11.29
C THR A 169 1.07 15.88 -11.94
N GLY A 170 2.18 15.98 -11.21
CA GLY A 170 3.54 15.70 -11.70
C GLY A 170 3.93 14.22 -11.64
N GLY A 171 5.05 13.89 -12.28
CA GLY A 171 5.58 12.51 -12.26
C GLY A 171 4.62 11.52 -12.93
N PRO A 172 4.31 10.37 -12.31
CA PRO A 172 3.45 9.37 -12.93
C PRO A 172 1.97 9.76 -12.98
N TYR A 173 1.57 10.79 -12.22
CA TYR A 173 0.22 11.35 -12.22
C TYR A 173 -0.17 12.04 -13.54
N ARG A 174 0.79 12.29 -14.44
CA ARG A 174 0.50 12.83 -15.78
C ARG A 174 -0.15 11.82 -16.74
N TRP A 175 -0.04 10.53 -16.45
CA TRP A 175 -0.56 9.48 -17.32
C TRP A 175 -1.79 8.80 -16.76
N VAL A 176 -1.82 8.58 -15.44
CA VAL A 176 -2.92 7.93 -14.73
C VAL A 176 -3.13 8.63 -13.38
N ARG A 177 -4.37 8.70 -12.90
CA ARG A 177 -4.69 9.38 -11.64
C ARG A 177 -4.21 8.63 -10.40
N HIS A 178 -4.11 7.30 -10.49
CA HIS A 178 -3.81 6.40 -9.37
C HIS A 178 -2.59 5.51 -9.65
N PRO A 179 -1.40 6.08 -9.91
CA PRO A 179 -0.24 5.34 -10.40
C PRO A 179 0.29 4.28 -9.43
N SER A 180 0.23 4.51 -8.11
CA SER A 180 0.64 3.50 -7.13
C SER A 180 -0.29 2.29 -7.10
N TYR A 181 -1.60 2.51 -7.27
CA TYR A 181 -2.55 1.40 -7.40
C TYR A 181 -2.30 0.63 -8.70
N ALA A 182 -2.07 1.33 -9.82
CA ALA A 182 -1.72 0.69 -11.09
C ALA A 182 -0.47 -0.18 -10.98
N GLY A 183 0.60 0.36 -10.38
CA GLY A 183 1.84 -0.37 -10.15
C GLY A 183 1.68 -1.56 -9.22
N GLY A 184 0.94 -1.39 -8.11
CA GLY A 184 0.64 -2.48 -7.17
C GLY A 184 -0.19 -3.60 -7.77
N LEU A 185 -1.21 -3.28 -8.57
CA LEU A 185 -2.04 -4.24 -9.29
C LEU A 185 -1.24 -5.03 -10.32
N ALA A 186 -0.38 -4.34 -11.10
CA ALA A 186 0.49 -4.99 -12.08
C ALA A 186 1.48 -5.95 -11.42
N ALA A 187 2.16 -5.51 -10.35
CA ALA A 187 3.07 -6.36 -9.59
C ALA A 187 2.33 -7.55 -8.95
N GLY A 188 1.17 -7.30 -8.32
CA GLY A 188 0.34 -8.34 -7.70
C GLY A 188 -0.07 -9.43 -8.69
N LEU A 189 -0.51 -9.05 -9.89
CA LEU A 189 -0.90 -9.99 -10.93
C LEU A 189 0.28 -10.82 -11.47
N ALA A 190 1.49 -10.25 -11.49
CA ALA A 190 2.69 -10.92 -11.96
C ALA A 190 3.28 -11.93 -10.96
N ILE A 191 3.04 -11.77 -9.65
CA ILE A 191 3.60 -12.64 -8.60
C ILE A 191 3.25 -14.12 -8.81
N PRO A 192 1.99 -14.53 -9.05
CA PRO A 192 1.65 -15.94 -9.31
C PRO A 192 2.43 -16.55 -10.48
N PHE A 193 2.69 -15.79 -11.54
CA PHE A 193 3.47 -16.26 -12.69
C PHE A 193 4.97 -16.37 -12.38
N MET A 194 5.53 -15.40 -11.63
CA MET A 194 6.92 -15.44 -11.18
C MET A 194 7.18 -16.68 -10.30
N LEU A 195 6.23 -17.00 -9.43
CA LEU A 195 6.31 -18.11 -8.49
C LEU A 195 5.88 -19.46 -9.08
N GLU A 196 5.40 -19.52 -10.34
CA GLU A 196 4.81 -20.75 -10.90
C GLU A 196 3.65 -21.29 -10.05
N ALA A 197 2.89 -20.39 -9.43
CA ALA A 197 1.84 -20.70 -8.47
C ALA A 197 0.52 -20.07 -8.91
N LEU A 198 -0.06 -20.57 -10.02
CA LEU A 198 -1.26 -20.01 -10.64
C LEU A 198 -2.50 -20.09 -9.74
N TRP A 199 -2.56 -21.01 -8.76
CA TRP A 199 -3.67 -21.01 -7.79
C TRP A 199 -3.69 -19.75 -6.93
N ALA A 200 -2.54 -19.08 -6.74
CA ALA A 200 -2.47 -17.79 -6.08
C ALA A 200 -3.12 -16.65 -6.89
N LEU A 201 -3.51 -16.88 -8.15
CA LEU A 201 -4.33 -15.93 -8.91
C LEU A 201 -5.71 -15.74 -8.26
N VAL A 202 -6.29 -16.77 -7.63
CA VAL A 202 -7.62 -16.65 -7.01
C VAL A 202 -7.64 -15.58 -5.91
N PRO A 203 -6.84 -15.67 -4.84
CA PRO A 203 -6.78 -14.61 -3.83
C PRO A 203 -6.26 -13.28 -4.41
N THR A 204 -5.37 -13.31 -5.40
CA THR A 204 -4.89 -12.11 -6.09
C THR A 204 -6.03 -11.35 -6.78
N LEU A 205 -6.88 -12.02 -7.56
CA LEU A 205 -7.99 -11.38 -8.28
C LEU A 205 -9.06 -10.82 -7.33
N ILE A 206 -9.32 -11.49 -6.21
CA ILE A 206 -10.20 -10.99 -5.14
C ILE A 206 -9.63 -9.68 -4.56
N LEU A 207 -8.34 -9.68 -4.24
CA LEU A 207 -7.64 -8.49 -3.73
C LEU A 207 -7.63 -7.34 -4.75
N MET A 208 -7.36 -7.66 -6.03
CA MET A 208 -7.37 -6.68 -7.12
C MET A 208 -8.75 -6.05 -7.30
N THR A 209 -9.82 -6.84 -7.26
CA THR A 209 -11.20 -6.33 -7.37
C THR A 209 -11.50 -5.36 -6.23
N THR A 210 -11.10 -5.71 -5.01
CA THR A 210 -11.22 -4.85 -3.82
C THR A 210 -10.45 -3.54 -3.98
N LEU A 211 -9.23 -3.60 -4.51
CA LEU A 211 -8.39 -2.43 -4.77
C LEU A 211 -8.92 -1.54 -5.88
N ILE A 212 -9.45 -2.11 -6.96
CA ILE A 212 -10.08 -1.36 -8.06
C ILE A 212 -11.31 -0.62 -7.54
N TRP A 213 -12.15 -1.29 -6.75
CA TRP A 213 -13.30 -0.67 -6.11
C TRP A 213 -12.89 0.47 -5.17
N ARG A 214 -11.88 0.24 -4.31
CA ARG A 214 -11.31 1.27 -3.43
C ARG A 214 -10.77 2.46 -4.22
N THR A 215 -10.10 2.21 -5.35
CA THR A 215 -9.59 3.26 -6.25
C THR A 215 -10.74 4.11 -6.81
N ALA A 216 -11.85 3.49 -7.21
CA ALA A 216 -13.02 4.22 -7.70
C ALA A 216 -13.63 5.12 -6.60
N MET A 217 -13.69 4.62 -5.37
CA MET A 217 -14.19 5.39 -4.23
C MET A 217 -13.27 6.56 -3.90
N GLU A 218 -11.96 6.33 -3.85
CA GLU A 218 -10.96 7.38 -3.63
C GLU A 218 -11.06 8.47 -4.71
N ASP A 219 -11.12 8.08 -5.98
CA ASP A 219 -11.29 9.01 -7.10
C ASP A 219 -12.56 9.84 -6.95
N ARG A 220 -13.66 9.24 -6.49
CA ARG A 220 -14.93 9.93 -6.27
C ARG A 220 -14.84 10.93 -5.12
N VAL A 221 -14.25 10.55 -3.98
CA VAL A 221 -14.03 11.45 -2.84
C VAL A 221 -13.17 12.65 -3.26
N LEU A 222 -12.11 12.41 -4.05
CA LEU A 222 -11.26 13.49 -4.56
C LEU A 222 -12.02 14.40 -5.54
N MET A 223 -12.85 13.84 -6.43
CA MET A 223 -13.72 14.63 -7.32
C MET A 223 -14.71 15.51 -6.55
N GLU A 224 -15.26 15.02 -5.44
CA GLU A 224 -16.27 15.73 -4.65
C GLU A 224 -15.67 16.75 -3.68
N GLN A 225 -14.47 16.50 -3.14
CA GLN A 225 -13.97 17.22 -1.97
C GLN A 225 -12.64 17.94 -2.17
N LEU A 226 -11.86 17.62 -3.22
CA LEU A 226 -10.56 18.24 -3.47
C LEU A 226 -10.66 19.28 -4.59
N GLU A 227 -10.42 20.54 -4.22
CA GLU A 227 -10.43 21.66 -5.16
C GLU A 227 -9.42 21.46 -6.31
N GLY A 228 -9.85 21.74 -7.54
CA GLY A 228 -9.04 21.56 -8.76
C GLY A 228 -8.89 20.11 -9.25
N TYR A 229 -9.41 19.11 -8.53
CA TYR A 229 -9.27 17.71 -8.94
C TYR A 229 -10.09 17.38 -10.21
N ALA A 230 -11.26 18.00 -10.37
CA ALA A 230 -12.09 17.83 -11.57
C ALA A 230 -11.37 18.29 -12.85
N ASP A 231 -10.71 19.46 -12.81
CA ASP A 231 -9.92 19.99 -13.94
C ASP A 231 -8.72 19.10 -14.26
N TYR A 232 -8.08 18.55 -13.23
CA TYR A 232 -7.04 17.55 -13.40
C TYR A 232 -7.58 16.26 -14.04
N ALA A 233 -8.72 15.75 -13.58
CA ALA A 233 -9.33 14.54 -14.13
C ALA A 233 -9.79 14.70 -15.59
N GLY A 234 -10.14 15.92 -16.00
CA GLY A 234 -10.39 16.23 -17.41
C GLY A 234 -9.16 16.10 -18.31
N ARG A 235 -7.96 16.38 -17.77
CA ARG A 235 -6.67 16.27 -18.48
C ARG A 235 -6.08 14.86 -18.40
N THR A 236 -6.03 14.28 -17.21
CA THR A 236 -5.59 12.90 -16.99
C THR A 236 -6.82 12.00 -16.89
N ARG A 237 -7.27 11.49 -18.04
CA ARG A 237 -8.55 10.77 -18.15
C ARG A 237 -8.56 9.39 -17.50
N TYR A 238 -7.41 8.73 -17.45
CA TYR A 238 -7.30 7.35 -16.99
C TYR A 238 -7.04 7.27 -15.48
N ARG A 239 -7.73 6.36 -14.80
CA ARG A 239 -7.51 6.06 -13.38
C ARG A 239 -6.31 5.17 -13.18
N LEU A 240 -6.26 4.04 -13.87
CA LEU A 240 -5.26 2.97 -13.64
C LEU A 240 -4.52 2.56 -14.90
N ILE A 241 -5.24 2.35 -16.02
CA ILE A 241 -4.64 1.80 -17.24
C ILE A 241 -5.01 2.71 -18.42
N PRO A 242 -4.00 3.32 -19.09
CA PRO A 242 -4.24 4.12 -20.29
C PRO A 242 -5.02 3.34 -21.35
N GLY A 243 -6.10 3.95 -21.84
CA GLY A 243 -6.97 3.38 -22.86
C GLY A 243 -8.07 2.45 -22.34
N ILE A 244 -8.07 2.08 -21.06
CA ILE A 244 -9.08 1.19 -20.47
C ILE A 244 -9.94 1.94 -19.45
N TRP A 245 -9.31 2.48 -18.40
CA TRP A 245 -10.02 3.08 -17.27
C TRP A 245 -9.19 4.12 -16.53
#